data_AF-A0AAV6YSL4-F1
#
_entry.id   AF-A0AAV6YSL4-F1
#
_cell.length_a   1.000
_cell.length_b   1.000
_cell.length_c   1.000
_cell.angle_alpha   90.00
_cell.angle_beta   90.00
_cell.angle_gamma   90.00
#
_symmetry.space_group_name_H-M   'P 1'
#
loop_
_entity.id
_entity.type
_entity.pdbx_description
1 polymer ?
#
loop_
_entity_poly.entity_id
_entity_poly.type
_entity_poly.pdbx_seq_one_letter_code
_entity_poly.pdbx_strand_id
1 'polypeptide(L)'
;MLIRRKEAKDYGTKRLVEGAITPGETCLIIEDVVTSGSSVLETAEVLRREGLRVTDAIVLVDREQGGREKLAAAGIRLHSIYTLTQILEMLQRQGKVDTEMVEDVRRFIAENQVTAPIPTACTALSYSARAALPVTHPMAKRLLLLMEKKRSNLCVSADVTDAAELLRLAAELGPSICLLKTHVDILEDFTSDVSSQLRALALQHDFLIFEDRKFADIGNTVKHQYQGGIFRISSWADVVNVHAVPGPGVVRGLQEVQLAEDHPSFVFGFIAGGKVSEQPQFLHLTPGVQMQPGGDSLGQQYQTPHDVIINKGSDIIIVGRGILSSSRRHEAADMYRRAGWEAYVARIGGKE
;
A
#
# COMPACT_ATOMS: atom_id res chain seq x y z
N MET A 1 10.32 -13.47 31.38
CA MET A 1 9.51 -13.50 30.15
C MET A 1 9.14 -12.06 29.82
N LEU A 2 9.48 -11.61 28.62
CA LEU A 2 9.14 -10.27 28.14
C LEU A 2 7.95 -10.39 27.21
N ILE A 3 7.00 -9.46 27.32
CA ILE A 3 5.86 -9.39 26.40
C ILE A 3 5.99 -8.09 25.62
N ARG A 4 6.22 -8.19 24.30
CA ARG A 4 6.13 -7.06 23.39
C ARG A 4 4.66 -6.76 23.14
N ARG A 5 4.22 -5.56 23.48
CA ARG A 5 2.90 -5.08 23.08
C ARG A 5 2.97 -4.51 21.66
N LYS A 6 1.86 -4.66 20.93
CA LYS A 6 1.69 -4.00 19.63
C LYS A 6 1.60 -2.47 19.76
N GLU A 7 1.15 -1.97 20.92
CA GLU A 7 0.96 -0.54 21.21
C GLU A 7 1.47 -0.17 22.62
N ALA A 8 1.94 1.06 22.78
CA ALA A 8 2.28 1.63 24.09
C ALA A 8 0.99 2.10 24.81
N LYS A 9 0.92 1.97 26.14
CA LYS A 9 -0.22 2.49 26.91
C LYS A 9 -0.22 4.03 26.90
N ASP A 10 -1.41 4.63 26.78
CA ASP A 10 -1.62 6.08 26.95
C ASP A 10 -1.36 6.57 28.39
N TYR A 11 -1.43 5.67 29.37
CA TYR A 11 -1.17 5.94 30.79
C TYR A 11 -0.14 4.96 31.39
N GLY A 12 0.66 5.43 32.34
CA GLY A 12 1.73 4.65 32.99
C GLY A 12 3.09 4.78 32.30
N THR A 13 3.94 3.73 32.37
CA THR A 13 5.36 3.78 31.98
C THR A 13 5.64 3.92 30.47
N LYS A 14 4.62 3.90 29.60
CA LYS A 14 4.71 4.02 28.13
C LYS A 14 5.68 3.04 27.44
N ARG A 15 6.09 1.96 28.10
CA ARG A 15 7.05 0.98 27.56
C ARG A 15 6.35 0.03 26.58
N LEU A 16 7.02 -0.28 25.47
CA LEU A 16 6.59 -1.27 24.47
C LEU A 16 6.84 -2.72 24.90
N VAL A 17 7.70 -2.91 25.90
CA VAL A 17 8.10 -4.21 26.43
C VAL A 17 7.74 -4.25 27.91
N GLU A 18 6.89 -5.20 28.29
CA GLU A 18 6.56 -5.48 29.70
C GLU A 18 7.44 -6.61 30.24
N GLY A 19 8.03 -6.39 31.42
CA GLY A 19 8.88 -7.34 32.12
C GLY A 19 10.11 -6.69 32.75
N ALA A 20 10.85 -7.45 33.56
CA ALA A 20 12.12 -7.00 34.11
C ALA A 20 13.20 -7.09 33.03
N ILE A 21 13.92 -5.99 32.82
CA ILE A 21 15.00 -5.88 31.83
C ILE A 21 16.26 -5.51 32.59
N THR A 22 17.30 -6.34 32.49
CA THR A 22 18.65 -5.97 32.92
C THR A 22 19.49 -5.73 31.66
N PRO A 23 20.02 -4.52 31.44
CA PRO A 23 20.89 -4.25 30.30
C PRO A 23 22.07 -5.23 30.23
N GLY A 24 22.37 -5.71 29.02
CA GLY A 24 23.41 -6.71 28.76
C GLY A 24 22.93 -8.16 28.78
N GLU A 25 21.73 -8.44 29.28
CA GLU A 25 21.13 -9.79 29.22
C GLU A 25 20.81 -10.20 27.77
N THR A 26 20.90 -11.51 27.53
CA THR A 26 20.51 -12.11 26.25
C THR A 26 19.02 -12.42 26.27
N CYS A 27 18.31 -11.99 25.23
CA CYS A 27 16.89 -12.25 25.03
C CYS A 27 16.67 -13.15 23.80
N LEU A 28 15.95 -14.24 24.01
CA LEU A 28 15.49 -15.16 22.97
C LEU A 28 14.10 -14.74 22.50
N ILE A 29 13.93 -14.54 21.20
CA ILE A 29 12.59 -14.29 20.60
C ILE A 29 11.91 -15.63 20.32
N ILE A 30 10.63 -15.74 20.65
CA ILE A 30 9.80 -16.91 20.35
C ILE A 30 8.58 -16.43 19.56
N GLU A 31 8.39 -16.94 18.35
CA GLU A 31 7.22 -16.68 17.50
C GLU A 31 6.60 -18.00 16.99
N ASP A 32 5.41 -17.91 16.43
CA ASP A 32 4.71 -19.03 15.81
C ASP A 32 5.26 -19.34 14.41
N VAL A 33 5.33 -18.33 13.54
CA VAL A 33 5.69 -18.49 12.14
C VAL A 33 6.62 -17.36 11.67
N VAL A 34 7.61 -17.72 10.86
CA VAL A 34 8.41 -16.74 10.12
C VAL A 34 8.14 -16.88 8.62
N THR A 35 7.90 -15.74 7.98
CA THR A 35 7.86 -15.59 6.51
C THR A 35 9.09 -14.83 6.03
N SER A 36 9.05 -13.49 6.13
CA SER A 36 10.12 -12.58 5.73
C SER A 36 11.07 -12.22 6.87
N GLY A 37 10.74 -12.59 8.12
CA GLY A 37 11.53 -12.25 9.31
C GLY A 37 11.37 -10.81 9.83
N SER A 38 10.51 -9.98 9.21
CA SER A 38 10.35 -8.57 9.63
C SER A 38 9.83 -8.40 11.07
N SER A 39 8.86 -9.21 11.51
CA SER A 39 8.31 -9.13 12.89
C SER A 39 9.39 -9.37 13.94
N VAL A 40 10.21 -10.41 13.72
CA VAL A 40 11.34 -10.74 14.59
C VAL A 40 12.38 -9.63 14.60
N LEU A 41 12.70 -9.03 13.43
CA LEU A 41 13.63 -7.90 13.35
C LEU A 41 13.14 -6.67 14.11
N GLU A 42 11.90 -6.26 13.90
CA GLU A 42 11.30 -5.14 14.61
C GLU A 42 11.32 -5.37 16.13
N THR A 43 10.99 -6.59 16.57
CA THR A 43 11.07 -6.99 17.97
C THR A 43 12.50 -6.89 18.49
N ALA A 44 13.47 -7.40 17.72
CA ALA A 44 14.88 -7.36 18.09
C ALA A 44 15.42 -5.94 18.19
N GLU A 45 15.03 -5.03 17.30
CA GLU A 45 15.42 -3.61 17.37
C GLU A 45 14.90 -2.94 18.64
N VAL A 46 13.64 -3.18 19.01
CA VAL A 46 13.06 -2.65 20.26
C VAL A 46 13.83 -3.18 21.47
N LEU A 47 14.07 -4.49 21.54
CA LEU A 47 14.80 -5.10 22.66
C LEU A 47 16.26 -4.61 22.73
N ARG A 48 16.93 -4.43 21.59
CA ARG A 48 18.29 -3.88 21.52
C ARG A 48 18.35 -2.44 22.03
N ARG A 49 17.33 -1.61 21.75
CA ARG A 49 17.22 -0.24 22.29
C ARG A 49 17.02 -0.22 23.81
N GLU A 50 16.36 -1.24 24.37
CA GLU A 50 16.23 -1.44 25.82
C GLU A 50 17.51 -2.04 26.45
N GLY A 51 18.59 -2.18 25.69
CA GLY A 51 19.89 -2.65 26.17
C GLY A 51 20.06 -4.18 26.20
N LEU A 52 19.14 -4.94 25.60
CA LEU A 52 19.23 -6.39 25.54
C LEU A 52 20.03 -6.86 24.32
N ARG A 53 20.66 -8.03 24.43
CA ARG A 53 21.32 -8.72 23.33
C ARG A 53 20.34 -9.70 22.70
N VAL A 54 20.00 -9.52 21.43
CA VAL A 54 19.15 -10.46 20.68
C VAL A 54 20.00 -11.15 19.62
N THR A 55 20.27 -12.43 19.85
CA THR A 55 21.14 -13.28 19.01
C THR A 55 20.41 -14.43 18.33
N ASP A 56 19.26 -14.84 18.88
CA ASP A 56 18.55 -16.03 18.44
C ASP A 56 17.03 -15.79 18.44
N ALA A 57 16.34 -16.47 17.53
CA ALA A 57 14.89 -16.56 17.48
C ALA A 57 14.47 -18.01 17.24
N ILE A 58 13.40 -18.47 17.91
CA ILE A 58 12.80 -19.79 17.71
C ILE A 58 11.38 -19.62 17.14
N VAL A 59 11.06 -20.41 16.11
CA VAL A 59 9.73 -20.47 15.51
C VAL A 59 9.22 -21.89 15.37
N LEU A 60 7.90 -22.07 15.40
CA LEU A 60 7.30 -23.36 15.10
C LEU A 60 7.43 -23.68 13.61
N VAL A 61 7.15 -22.71 12.73
CA VAL A 61 7.17 -22.90 11.28
C VAL A 61 7.98 -21.82 10.55
N ASP A 62 8.96 -22.25 9.76
CA ASP A 62 9.62 -21.41 8.76
C ASP A 62 8.92 -21.59 7.41
N ARG A 63 8.33 -20.53 6.85
CA ARG A 63 7.66 -20.58 5.54
C ARG A 63 8.63 -20.56 4.36
N GLU A 64 9.94 -20.49 4.61
CA GLU A 64 11.00 -20.57 3.59
C GLU A 64 10.93 -19.44 2.56
N GLN A 65 10.48 -18.26 2.98
CA GLN A 65 10.33 -17.06 2.12
C GLN A 65 11.39 -15.99 2.42
N GLY A 66 12.62 -16.39 2.75
CA GLY A 66 13.77 -15.49 2.98
C GLY A 66 13.95 -14.96 4.40
N GLY A 67 13.10 -15.35 5.34
CA GLY A 67 13.19 -14.89 6.74
C GLY A 67 14.46 -15.32 7.46
N ARG A 68 14.96 -16.53 7.18
CA ARG A 68 16.19 -17.06 7.78
C ARG A 68 17.42 -16.23 7.39
N GLU A 69 17.58 -15.95 6.11
CA GLU A 69 18.69 -15.18 5.55
C GLU A 69 18.64 -13.73 6.03
N LYS A 70 17.44 -13.13 6.03
CA LYS A 70 17.23 -11.77 6.51
C LYS A 70 17.60 -11.61 7.99
N LEU A 71 17.22 -12.58 8.83
CA LEU A 71 17.56 -12.57 10.24
C LEU A 71 19.06 -12.80 10.47
N ALA A 72 19.67 -13.72 9.72
CA ALA A 72 21.10 -13.96 9.79
C ALA A 72 21.91 -12.71 9.45
N ALA A 73 21.50 -11.95 8.43
CA ALA A 73 22.11 -10.67 8.05
C ALA A 73 22.05 -9.61 9.17
N ALA A 74 21.05 -9.69 10.05
CA ALA A 74 20.90 -8.83 11.22
C ALA A 74 21.54 -9.40 12.51
N GLY A 75 22.33 -10.47 12.37
CA GLY A 75 23.00 -11.15 13.49
C GLY A 75 22.06 -11.96 14.38
N ILE A 76 20.93 -12.43 13.85
CA ILE A 76 19.96 -13.26 14.56
C ILE A 76 19.90 -14.64 13.91
N ARG A 77 20.21 -15.69 14.68
CA ARG A 77 20.07 -17.06 14.23
C ARG A 77 18.63 -17.54 14.41
N LEU A 78 17.97 -17.88 13.31
CA LEU A 78 16.63 -18.48 13.33
C LEU A 78 16.72 -20.00 13.52
N HIS A 79 15.98 -20.52 14.50
CA HIS A 79 15.75 -21.95 14.71
C HIS A 79 14.28 -22.24 14.44
N SER A 80 13.98 -23.17 13.54
CA SER A 80 12.62 -23.57 13.20
C SER A 80 12.39 -25.04 13.56
N ILE A 81 11.26 -25.37 14.17
CA ILE A 81 10.89 -26.78 14.44
C ILE A 81 10.54 -27.49 13.13
N TYR A 82 9.74 -26.83 12.29
CA TYR A 82 9.38 -27.31 10.95
C TYR A 82 9.62 -26.24 9.90
N THR A 83 9.91 -26.67 8.67
CA THR A 83 9.76 -25.84 7.48
C THR A 83 8.44 -26.15 6.77
N LEU A 84 7.95 -25.22 5.96
CA LEU A 84 6.73 -25.44 5.17
C LEU A 84 6.90 -26.62 4.21
N THR A 85 8.07 -26.78 3.60
CA THR A 85 8.40 -27.96 2.78
C THR A 85 8.27 -29.25 3.58
N GLN A 86 8.80 -29.31 4.80
CA GLN A 86 8.68 -30.50 5.66
C GLN A 86 7.21 -30.83 6.00
N ILE A 87 6.41 -29.81 6.31
CA ILE A 87 4.98 -29.98 6.61
C ILE A 87 4.24 -30.54 5.38
N LEU A 88 4.50 -29.98 4.19
CA LEU A 88 3.88 -30.44 2.93
C LEU A 88 4.25 -31.89 2.62
N GLU A 89 5.52 -32.26 2.75
CA GLU A 89 5.95 -33.65 2.55
C GLU A 89 5.26 -34.61 3.52
N MET A 90 5.11 -34.22 4.79
CA MET A 90 4.40 -35.04 5.78
C MET A 90 2.92 -35.20 5.42
N LEU A 91 2.25 -34.13 5.01
CA LEU A 91 0.85 -34.15 4.62
C LEU A 91 0.62 -34.95 3.32
N GLN A 92 1.53 -34.84 2.35
CA GLN A 92 1.49 -35.61 1.11
C GLN A 92 1.66 -37.11 1.39
N ARG A 93 2.62 -37.49 2.24
CA ARG A 93 2.81 -38.89 2.67
C ARG A 93 1.57 -39.47 3.37
N GLN A 94 0.78 -38.63 4.04
CA GLN A 94 -0.47 -39.03 4.69
C GLN A 94 -1.70 -38.97 3.76
N GLY A 95 -1.52 -38.60 2.48
CA GLY A 95 -2.61 -38.44 1.53
C GLY A 95 -3.56 -37.29 1.88
N LYS A 96 -3.12 -36.31 2.66
CA LYS A 96 -3.90 -35.12 3.04
C LYS A 96 -3.79 -33.98 2.02
N VAL A 97 -2.76 -34.02 1.19
CA VAL A 97 -2.48 -33.05 0.13
C VAL A 97 -1.99 -33.85 -1.09
N ASP A 98 -2.47 -33.49 -2.28
CA ASP A 98 -2.06 -34.12 -3.53
C ASP A 98 -0.74 -33.52 -4.07
N THR A 99 -0.19 -34.17 -5.09
CA THR A 99 1.07 -33.75 -5.71
C THR A 99 0.96 -32.38 -6.39
N GLU A 100 -0.20 -32.06 -6.96
CA GLU A 100 -0.42 -30.79 -7.66
C GLU A 100 -0.29 -29.60 -6.69
N MET A 101 -0.98 -29.68 -5.54
CA MET A 101 -0.90 -28.68 -4.49
C MET A 101 0.52 -28.52 -3.92
N VAL A 102 1.26 -29.62 -3.76
CA VAL A 102 2.67 -29.55 -3.30
C VAL A 102 3.53 -28.78 -4.30
N GLU A 103 3.37 -29.05 -5.60
CA GLU A 103 4.13 -28.35 -6.65
C GLU A 103 3.74 -26.86 -6.74
N ASP A 104 2.46 -26.53 -6.57
CA ASP A 104 2.02 -25.14 -6.56
C ASP A 104 2.57 -24.36 -5.36
N VAL A 105 2.61 -24.98 -4.17
CA VAL A 105 3.22 -24.32 -3.01
C VAL A 105 4.74 -24.20 -3.17
N ARG A 106 5.41 -25.20 -3.75
CA ARG A 106 6.86 -25.10 -4.08
C ARG A 106 7.14 -23.94 -5.02
N ARG A 107 6.34 -23.80 -6.06
CA ARG A 107 6.41 -22.67 -7.00
C ARG A 107 6.17 -21.35 -6.29
N PHE A 108 5.14 -21.28 -5.46
CA PHE A 108 4.86 -20.10 -4.65
C PHE A 108 6.04 -19.71 -3.76
N ILE A 109 6.67 -20.65 -3.06
CA ILE A 109 7.85 -20.38 -2.22
C ILE A 109 8.99 -19.83 -3.09
N ALA A 110 9.26 -20.43 -4.25
CA ALA A 110 10.33 -20.00 -5.16
C ALA A 110 10.07 -18.59 -5.73
N GLU A 111 8.84 -18.28 -6.11
CA GLU A 111 8.45 -16.99 -6.68
C GLU A 111 8.36 -15.87 -5.63
N ASN A 112 8.13 -16.21 -4.36
CA ASN A 112 7.90 -15.26 -3.27
C ASN A 112 9.04 -15.24 -2.25
N GLN A 113 10.28 -15.38 -2.73
CA GLN A 113 11.48 -15.18 -1.90
C GLN A 113 11.64 -13.71 -1.52
N VAL A 114 11.54 -13.39 -0.23
CA VAL A 114 11.82 -12.05 0.27
C VAL A 114 13.33 -11.92 0.45
N THR A 115 14.03 -11.50 -0.60
CA THR A 115 15.46 -11.21 -0.51
C THR A 115 15.70 -10.02 0.42
N ALA A 116 16.79 -10.07 1.21
CA ALA A 116 17.29 -8.90 1.92
C ALA A 116 17.48 -7.77 0.90
N PRO A 117 17.15 -6.50 1.22
CA PRO A 117 17.40 -5.41 0.29
C PRO A 117 18.91 -5.35 0.06
N ILE A 118 19.35 -5.85 -1.09
CA ILE A 118 20.60 -5.41 -1.68
C ILE A 118 20.40 -3.91 -1.86
N PRO A 119 21.28 -3.03 -1.36
CA PRO A 119 21.29 -1.65 -1.81
C PRO A 119 21.80 -1.67 -3.26
N THR A 120 21.01 -2.23 -4.17
CA THR A 120 21.20 -1.99 -5.59
C THR A 120 20.73 -0.58 -5.80
N ALA A 121 21.70 0.27 -6.12
CA ALA A 121 21.47 1.46 -6.93
C ALA A 121 20.87 1.03 -8.29
N CYS A 122 19.67 0.48 -8.27
CA CYS A 122 18.81 0.43 -9.43
C CYS A 122 18.38 1.88 -9.59
N THR A 123 18.88 2.55 -10.62
CA THR A 123 18.53 3.95 -10.89
C THR A 123 17.03 3.99 -11.14
N ALA A 124 16.25 4.27 -10.09
CA ALA A 124 14.81 4.33 -10.17
C ALA A 124 14.44 5.35 -11.24
N LEU A 125 13.62 4.91 -12.21
CA LEU A 125 13.19 5.75 -13.32
C LEU A 125 12.36 6.92 -12.78
N SER A 126 12.54 8.10 -13.39
CA SER A 126 11.63 9.21 -13.13
C SER A 126 10.21 8.86 -13.58
N TYR A 127 9.20 9.63 -13.15
CA TYR A 127 7.83 9.37 -13.57
C TYR A 127 7.70 9.62 -15.07
N SER A 128 8.38 10.63 -15.60
CA SER A 128 8.49 10.88 -17.05
C SER A 128 9.11 9.68 -17.81
N ALA A 129 10.18 9.10 -17.28
CA ALA A 129 10.81 7.94 -17.91
C ALA A 129 9.91 6.69 -17.88
N ARG A 130 9.15 6.49 -16.80
CA ARG A 130 8.13 5.42 -16.72
C ARG A 130 6.97 5.66 -17.69
N ALA A 131 6.55 6.91 -17.86
CA ALA A 131 5.50 7.30 -18.80
C ALA A 131 5.89 7.05 -20.26
N ALA A 132 7.19 7.04 -20.57
CA ALA A 132 7.74 6.79 -21.89
C ALA A 132 7.88 5.29 -22.24
N LEU A 133 7.69 4.37 -21.28
CA LEU A 133 7.79 2.94 -21.56
C LEU A 133 6.66 2.49 -22.50
N PRO A 134 6.96 1.68 -23.54
CA PRO A 134 5.95 1.22 -24.50
C PRO A 134 4.79 0.43 -23.87
N VAL A 135 5.05 -0.21 -22.73
CA VAL A 135 4.08 -1.06 -22.01
C VAL A 135 3.22 -0.28 -20.99
N THR A 136 3.48 1.01 -20.79
CA THR A 136 2.75 1.82 -19.81
C THR A 136 1.34 2.14 -20.28
N HIS A 137 0.36 1.78 -19.47
CA HIS A 137 -1.06 2.03 -19.74
C HIS A 137 -1.32 3.54 -19.98
N PRO A 138 -2.19 3.93 -20.94
CA PRO A 138 -2.47 5.34 -21.23
C PRO A 138 -2.87 6.17 -20.01
N MET A 139 -3.67 5.61 -19.10
CA MET A 139 -4.05 6.31 -17.87
C MET A 139 -2.87 6.47 -16.89
N ALA A 140 -2.01 5.44 -16.78
CA ALA A 140 -0.79 5.56 -15.98
C ALA A 140 0.17 6.59 -16.57
N LYS A 141 0.31 6.61 -17.90
CA LYS A 141 1.10 7.62 -18.62
C LYS A 141 0.58 9.03 -18.33
N ARG A 142 -0.74 9.26 -18.43
CA ARG A 142 -1.38 10.55 -18.10
C ARG A 142 -1.07 10.96 -16.66
N LEU A 143 -1.24 10.04 -15.70
CA LEU A 143 -1.00 10.30 -14.29
C LEU A 143 0.48 10.60 -13.99
N LEU A 144 1.41 9.81 -14.53
CA LEU A 144 2.85 9.99 -14.35
C LEU A 144 3.33 11.35 -14.88
N LEU A 145 2.89 11.73 -16.10
CA LEU A 145 3.22 13.04 -16.68
C LEU A 145 2.62 14.19 -15.89
N LEU A 146 1.40 13.99 -15.36
CA LEU A 146 0.75 14.96 -14.51
C LEU A 146 1.53 15.19 -13.21
N MET A 147 1.95 14.12 -12.56
CA MET A 147 2.70 14.17 -11.31
C MET A 147 3.99 14.98 -11.46
N GLU A 148 4.69 14.81 -12.59
CA GLU A 148 5.89 15.58 -12.95
C GLU A 148 5.59 17.05 -13.18
N LYS A 149 4.60 17.33 -14.04
CA LYS A 149 4.18 18.71 -14.35
C LYS A 149 3.83 19.49 -13.09
N LYS A 150 3.15 18.86 -12.14
CA LYS A 150 2.67 19.51 -10.91
C LYS A 150 3.62 19.36 -9.72
N ARG A 151 4.69 18.59 -9.86
CA ARG A 151 5.57 18.18 -8.75
C ARG A 151 4.73 17.70 -7.56
N SER A 152 3.83 16.77 -7.83
CA SER A 152 2.87 16.23 -6.87
C SER A 152 2.63 14.75 -7.09
N ASN A 153 2.92 13.96 -6.06
CA ASN A 153 2.52 12.56 -5.92
C ASN A 153 1.51 12.38 -4.77
N LEU A 154 0.70 13.42 -4.53
CA LEU A 154 -0.33 13.44 -3.50
C LEU A 154 -1.70 13.09 -4.09
N CYS A 155 -2.33 12.07 -3.52
CA CYS A 155 -3.75 11.78 -3.65
C CYS A 155 -4.49 12.22 -2.38
N VAL A 156 -5.50 13.08 -2.51
CA VAL A 156 -6.35 13.46 -1.37
C VAL A 156 -7.56 12.53 -1.30
N SER A 157 -7.75 11.92 -0.14
CA SER A 157 -8.94 11.14 0.24
C SER A 157 -10.01 12.10 0.75
N ALA A 158 -10.94 12.51 -0.12
CA ALA A 158 -12.00 13.45 0.20
C ALA A 158 -13.21 12.74 0.83
N ASP A 159 -13.00 12.18 2.02
CA ASP A 159 -14.00 11.41 2.76
C ASP A 159 -14.97 12.37 3.50
N VAL A 160 -15.75 13.12 2.73
CA VAL A 160 -16.79 14.06 3.20
C VAL A 160 -18.17 13.57 2.78
N THR A 161 -19.22 14.00 3.49
CA THR A 161 -20.60 13.55 3.25
C THR A 161 -21.46 14.56 2.48
N ASP A 162 -20.97 15.79 2.30
CA ASP A 162 -21.66 16.90 1.62
C ASP A 162 -20.99 17.20 0.27
N ALA A 163 -21.79 17.25 -0.81
CA ALA A 163 -21.27 17.48 -2.16
C ALA A 163 -20.65 18.87 -2.33
N ALA A 164 -21.18 19.91 -1.66
CA ALA A 164 -20.62 21.26 -1.75
C ALA A 164 -19.25 21.36 -1.05
N GLU A 165 -19.02 20.61 0.01
CA GLU A 165 -17.70 20.44 0.63
C GLU A 165 -16.74 19.68 -0.30
N LEU A 166 -17.18 18.59 -0.94
CA LEU A 166 -16.36 17.86 -1.92
C LEU A 166 -15.88 18.78 -3.06
N LEU A 167 -16.80 19.55 -3.65
CA LEU A 167 -16.46 20.47 -4.74
C LEU A 167 -15.55 21.61 -4.28
N ARG A 168 -15.74 22.14 -3.07
CA ARG A 168 -14.80 23.11 -2.47
C ARG A 168 -13.41 22.53 -2.29
N LEU A 169 -13.30 21.32 -1.75
CA LEU A 169 -12.01 20.64 -1.59
C LEU A 169 -11.33 20.40 -2.94
N ALA A 170 -12.09 19.97 -3.96
CA ALA A 170 -11.58 19.77 -5.30
C ALA A 170 -11.06 21.07 -5.93
N ALA A 171 -11.75 22.18 -5.74
CA ALA A 171 -11.33 23.50 -6.22
C ALA A 171 -10.11 24.06 -5.46
N GLU A 172 -10.12 23.95 -4.13
CA GLU A 172 -9.06 24.47 -3.26
C GLU A 172 -7.76 23.66 -3.37
N LEU A 173 -7.87 22.33 -3.32
CA LEU A 173 -6.73 21.42 -3.27
C LEU A 173 -6.28 20.94 -4.65
N GLY A 174 -7.13 21.13 -5.67
CA GLY A 174 -6.88 20.73 -7.05
C GLY A 174 -5.48 21.06 -7.55
N PRO A 175 -4.95 22.29 -7.39
CA PRO A 175 -3.59 22.65 -7.81
C PRO A 175 -2.47 21.81 -7.18
N SER A 176 -2.66 21.27 -5.97
CA SER A 176 -1.63 20.58 -5.19
C SER A 176 -1.65 19.05 -5.36
N ILE A 177 -2.66 18.47 -6.00
CA ILE A 177 -2.88 17.01 -6.03
C ILE A 177 -2.76 16.43 -7.43
N CYS A 178 -2.34 15.17 -7.54
CA CYS A 178 -2.41 14.42 -8.80
C CYS A 178 -3.72 13.62 -8.92
N LEU A 179 -4.32 13.27 -7.77
CA LEU A 179 -5.55 12.50 -7.67
C LEU A 179 -6.45 13.07 -6.57
N LEU A 180 -7.75 13.08 -6.84
CA LEU A 180 -8.78 13.23 -5.82
C LEU A 180 -9.53 11.90 -5.70
N LYS A 181 -9.41 11.27 -4.53
CA LYS A 181 -10.11 10.04 -4.22
C LYS A 181 -11.45 10.33 -3.55
N THR A 182 -12.51 9.75 -4.08
CA THR A 182 -13.89 9.89 -3.57
C THR A 182 -14.40 8.59 -2.94
N HIS A 183 -15.40 8.74 -2.09
CA HIS A 183 -16.35 7.69 -1.72
C HIS A 183 -17.74 8.23 -2.06
N VAL A 184 -18.22 7.95 -3.27
CA VAL A 184 -19.50 8.51 -3.71
C VAL A 184 -20.68 7.99 -2.87
N ASP A 185 -20.53 6.81 -2.27
CA ASP A 185 -21.53 6.13 -1.47
C ASP A 185 -21.73 6.69 -0.06
N ILE A 186 -20.87 7.61 0.39
CA ILE A 186 -21.05 8.35 1.65
C ILE A 186 -21.57 9.79 1.44
N LEU A 187 -21.71 10.23 0.19
CA LEU A 187 -22.33 11.53 -0.11
C LEU A 187 -23.85 11.43 0.05
N GLU A 188 -24.40 12.25 0.95
CA GLU A 188 -25.83 12.23 1.26
C GLU A 188 -26.69 12.84 0.13
N ASP A 189 -26.09 13.72 -0.68
CA ASP A 189 -26.75 14.56 -1.67
C ASP A 189 -26.18 14.40 -3.09
N PHE A 190 -25.60 13.24 -3.41
CA PHE A 190 -25.02 12.99 -4.73
C PHE A 190 -26.05 13.13 -5.87
N THR A 191 -25.64 13.83 -6.93
CA THR A 191 -26.36 13.89 -8.21
C THR A 191 -25.38 13.79 -9.38
N SER A 192 -25.88 13.54 -10.60
CA SER A 192 -25.04 13.57 -11.81
C SER A 192 -24.47 14.96 -12.12
N ASP A 193 -25.06 16.02 -11.55
CA ASP A 193 -24.51 17.37 -11.67
C ASP A 193 -23.24 17.52 -10.82
N VAL A 194 -23.21 16.93 -9.62
CA VAL A 194 -22.02 16.89 -8.77
C VAL A 194 -20.84 16.22 -9.49
N SER A 195 -21.07 15.07 -10.14
CA SER A 195 -20.00 14.41 -10.90
C SER A 195 -19.55 15.22 -12.12
N SER A 196 -20.46 15.94 -12.77
CA SER A 196 -20.14 16.84 -13.90
C SER A 196 -19.31 18.04 -13.44
N GLN A 197 -19.66 18.67 -12.32
CA GLN A 197 -18.89 19.76 -11.73
C GLN A 197 -17.51 19.28 -11.25
N LEU A 198 -17.44 18.09 -10.65
CA LEU A 198 -16.17 17.51 -10.21
C LEU A 198 -15.24 17.23 -11.40
N ARG A 199 -15.79 16.75 -12.53
CA ARG A 199 -15.06 16.60 -13.80
C ARG A 199 -14.55 17.94 -14.33
N ALA A 200 -15.34 19.00 -14.25
CA ALA A 200 -14.92 20.34 -14.67
C ALA A 200 -13.74 20.83 -13.82
N LEU A 201 -13.78 20.64 -12.50
CA LEU A 201 -12.67 20.97 -11.59
C LEU A 201 -11.42 20.13 -11.86
N ALA A 202 -11.58 18.83 -12.13
CA ALA A 202 -10.49 17.93 -12.49
C ALA A 202 -9.78 18.36 -13.78
N LEU A 203 -10.55 18.82 -14.78
CA LEU A 203 -9.99 19.40 -16.01
C LEU A 203 -9.33 20.76 -15.75
N GLN A 204 -9.96 21.63 -14.98
CA GLN A 204 -9.45 22.97 -14.66
C GLN A 204 -8.11 22.92 -13.92
N HIS A 205 -8.00 22.05 -12.93
CA HIS A 205 -6.82 21.95 -12.06
C HIS A 205 -5.86 20.83 -12.42
N ASP A 206 -6.17 20.07 -13.47
CA ASP A 206 -5.38 18.95 -13.97
C ASP A 206 -5.13 17.92 -12.84
N PHE A 207 -6.16 17.17 -12.47
CA PHE A 207 -6.06 16.01 -11.59
C PHE A 207 -6.97 14.89 -12.08
N LEU A 208 -6.70 13.65 -11.65
CA LEU A 208 -7.56 12.50 -11.95
C LEU A 208 -8.54 12.23 -10.81
N ILE A 209 -9.73 11.74 -11.15
CA ILE A 209 -10.72 11.33 -10.16
C ILE A 209 -10.62 9.82 -9.93
N PHE A 210 -10.44 9.42 -8.67
CA PHE A 210 -10.38 8.03 -8.24
C PHE A 210 -11.56 7.69 -7.34
N GLU A 211 -12.51 6.90 -7.83
CA GLU A 211 -13.59 6.38 -6.98
C GLU A 211 -13.13 5.13 -6.23
N ASP A 212 -13.02 5.23 -4.91
CA ASP A 212 -12.52 4.17 -4.02
C ASP A 212 -13.62 3.18 -3.63
N ARG A 213 -14.30 2.65 -4.65
CA ARG A 213 -15.47 1.78 -4.47
C ARG A 213 -15.12 0.40 -3.92
N LYS A 214 -13.87 -0.05 -4.08
CA LYS A 214 -13.37 -1.39 -3.68
C LYS A 214 -14.28 -2.51 -4.20
N PHE A 215 -14.46 -2.59 -5.52
CA PHE A 215 -15.28 -3.65 -6.14
C PHE A 215 -14.80 -5.04 -5.66
N ALA A 216 -15.72 -5.89 -5.21
CA ALA A 216 -15.37 -7.17 -4.57
C ALA A 216 -16.42 -8.26 -4.79
N ASP A 217 -17.12 -8.20 -5.93
CA ASP A 217 -18.16 -9.17 -6.32
C ASP A 217 -17.74 -9.94 -7.58
N ILE A 218 -18.57 -10.87 -8.04
CA ILE A 218 -18.36 -11.56 -9.32
C ILE A 218 -18.44 -10.57 -10.50
N GLY A 219 -17.79 -10.92 -11.61
CA GLY A 219 -17.65 -10.07 -12.80
C GLY A 219 -18.96 -9.46 -13.31
N ASN A 220 -20.02 -10.28 -13.41
CA ASN A 220 -21.32 -9.81 -13.89
C ASN A 220 -21.94 -8.74 -12.98
N THR A 221 -21.81 -8.90 -11.66
CA THR A 221 -22.35 -7.94 -10.69
C THR A 221 -21.59 -6.63 -10.72
N VAL A 222 -20.24 -6.68 -10.69
CA VAL A 222 -19.43 -5.45 -10.67
C VAL A 222 -19.57 -4.62 -11.95
N LYS A 223 -19.83 -5.26 -13.09
CA LYS A 223 -20.18 -4.58 -14.34
C LYS A 223 -21.38 -3.65 -14.16
N HIS A 224 -22.47 -4.16 -13.58
CA HIS A 224 -23.67 -3.35 -13.32
C HIS A 224 -23.45 -2.28 -12.24
N GLN A 225 -22.67 -2.59 -11.20
CA GLN A 225 -22.31 -1.62 -10.16
C GLN A 225 -21.46 -0.47 -10.71
N TYR A 226 -20.59 -0.74 -11.69
CA TYR A 226 -19.69 0.24 -12.27
C TYR A 226 -20.36 1.11 -13.36
N GLN A 227 -21.19 0.51 -14.22
CA GLN A 227 -21.86 1.20 -15.32
C GLN A 227 -23.18 1.86 -14.94
N GLY A 228 -23.93 1.21 -14.05
CA GLY A 228 -25.33 1.53 -13.77
C GLY A 228 -25.56 2.23 -12.43
N GLY A 229 -26.76 2.02 -11.90
CA GLY A 229 -27.21 2.62 -10.65
C GLY A 229 -27.32 4.14 -10.69
N ILE A 230 -27.47 4.73 -9.51
CA ILE A 230 -27.54 6.18 -9.33
C ILE A 230 -26.17 6.81 -9.64
N PHE A 231 -25.08 6.15 -9.26
CA PHE A 231 -23.73 6.72 -9.31
C PHE A 231 -23.09 6.70 -10.71
N ARG A 232 -23.40 5.70 -11.55
CA ARG A 232 -22.81 5.52 -12.90
C ARG A 232 -21.31 5.81 -12.92
N ILE A 233 -20.55 5.16 -12.03
CA ILE A 233 -19.16 5.51 -11.68
C ILE A 233 -18.26 5.62 -12.93
N SER A 234 -18.40 4.70 -13.87
CA SER A 234 -17.66 4.67 -15.15
C SER A 234 -17.82 5.94 -16.01
N SER A 235 -18.86 6.75 -15.80
CA SER A 235 -19.09 7.97 -16.57
C SER A 235 -18.24 9.17 -16.12
N TRP A 236 -17.61 9.11 -14.95
CA TRP A 236 -16.90 10.26 -14.37
C TRP A 236 -15.60 9.90 -13.66
N ALA A 237 -15.45 8.70 -13.12
CA ALA A 237 -14.20 8.28 -12.47
C ALA A 237 -13.14 7.93 -13.53
N ASP A 238 -11.95 8.51 -13.43
CA ASP A 238 -10.80 8.12 -14.27
C ASP A 238 -10.18 6.80 -13.77
N VAL A 239 -10.28 6.54 -12.46
CA VAL A 239 -9.69 5.38 -11.78
C VAL A 239 -10.71 4.76 -10.82
N VAL A 240 -10.72 3.43 -10.73
CA VAL A 240 -11.40 2.66 -9.68
C VAL A 240 -10.46 1.60 -9.13
N ASN A 241 -10.79 1.04 -7.97
CA ASN A 241 -10.06 -0.10 -7.41
C ASN A 241 -10.95 -1.31 -7.18
N VAL A 242 -10.30 -2.47 -7.08
CA VAL A 242 -10.94 -3.77 -7.04
C VAL A 242 -10.16 -4.69 -6.11
N HIS A 243 -10.86 -5.47 -5.30
CA HIS A 243 -10.27 -6.54 -4.50
C HIS A 243 -10.02 -7.77 -5.37
N ALA A 244 -8.88 -8.44 -5.16
CA ALA A 244 -8.54 -9.66 -5.88
C ALA A 244 -9.29 -10.91 -5.39
N VAL A 245 -9.96 -10.83 -4.23
CA VAL A 245 -10.60 -11.99 -3.58
C VAL A 245 -11.61 -12.76 -4.46
N PRO A 246 -12.42 -12.14 -5.34
CA PRO A 246 -13.37 -12.88 -6.18
C PRO A 246 -12.70 -13.59 -7.38
N GLY A 247 -11.37 -13.48 -7.53
CA GLY A 247 -10.62 -13.99 -8.68
C GLY A 247 -10.69 -13.07 -9.91
N PRO A 248 -10.04 -13.43 -11.02
CA PRO A 248 -9.83 -12.54 -12.18
C PRO A 248 -11.12 -12.13 -12.92
N GLY A 249 -12.24 -12.83 -12.66
CA GLY A 249 -13.54 -12.49 -13.24
C GLY A 249 -14.01 -11.08 -12.89
N VAL A 250 -13.63 -10.56 -11.71
CA VAL A 250 -13.98 -9.20 -11.28
C VAL A 250 -13.36 -8.14 -12.20
N VAL A 251 -12.09 -8.31 -12.60
CA VAL A 251 -11.38 -7.40 -13.50
C VAL A 251 -11.99 -7.48 -14.90
N ARG A 252 -12.28 -8.69 -15.39
CA ARG A 252 -12.93 -8.88 -16.70
C ARG A 252 -14.29 -8.18 -16.77
N GLY A 253 -15.11 -8.29 -15.72
CA GLY A 253 -16.42 -7.63 -15.65
C GLY A 253 -16.34 -6.10 -15.71
N LEU A 254 -15.34 -5.51 -15.05
CA LEU A 254 -15.09 -4.06 -15.13
C LEU A 254 -14.54 -3.64 -16.50
N GLN A 255 -13.66 -4.46 -17.08
CA GLN A 255 -13.06 -4.20 -18.39
C GLN A 255 -14.12 -4.17 -19.51
N GLU A 256 -15.15 -5.03 -19.45
CA GLU A 256 -16.27 -5.02 -20.40
C GLU A 256 -17.05 -3.70 -20.44
N VAL A 257 -17.06 -2.92 -19.36
CA VAL A 257 -17.71 -1.60 -19.35
C VAL A 257 -16.92 -0.58 -20.17
N GLN A 258 -15.59 -0.74 -20.24
CA GLN A 258 -14.68 0.20 -20.90
C GLN A 258 -14.34 -0.20 -22.34
N LEU A 259 -14.55 -1.48 -22.72
CA LEU A 259 -14.29 -2.05 -24.04
C LEU A 259 -15.31 -1.62 -25.12
N ALA A 260 -15.43 -0.31 -25.34
CA ALA A 260 -15.68 0.23 -26.68
C ALA A 260 -14.37 0.50 -27.45
N GLU A 261 -13.20 0.44 -26.78
CA GLU A 261 -11.89 0.65 -27.40
C GLU A 261 -10.87 -0.42 -26.95
N ASP A 262 -10.16 -1.02 -27.91
CA ASP A 262 -9.23 -2.15 -27.75
C ASP A 262 -8.01 -1.84 -26.86
N HIS A 263 -8.11 -2.15 -25.56
CA HIS A 263 -6.96 -2.09 -24.65
C HIS A 263 -6.73 -3.44 -23.91
N PRO A 264 -5.63 -4.15 -24.21
CA PRO A 264 -5.34 -5.47 -23.62
C PRO A 264 -4.91 -5.44 -22.14
N SER A 265 -4.67 -4.28 -21.54
CA SER A 265 -4.32 -4.15 -20.12
C SER A 265 -5.18 -3.08 -19.44
N PHE A 266 -6.15 -3.51 -18.60
CA PHE A 266 -7.05 -2.63 -17.82
C PHE A 266 -6.44 -2.19 -16.48
N VAL A 267 -5.53 -3.00 -15.92
CA VAL A 267 -4.91 -2.75 -14.62
C VAL A 267 -3.58 -2.03 -14.82
N PHE A 268 -3.37 -0.93 -14.10
CA PHE A 268 -2.14 -0.14 -14.22
C PHE A 268 -1.45 0.16 -12.87
N GLY A 269 -1.96 -0.38 -11.76
CA GLY A 269 -1.33 -0.18 -10.46
C GLY A 269 -2.00 -0.94 -9.31
N PHE A 270 -1.54 -0.65 -8.09
CA PHE A 270 -1.92 -1.32 -6.87
C PHE A 270 -2.23 -0.32 -5.75
N ILE A 271 -3.27 -0.63 -4.95
CA ILE A 271 -3.40 -0.07 -3.61
C ILE A 271 -2.62 -1.00 -2.66
N ALA A 272 -1.53 -0.54 -2.08
CA ALA A 272 -0.65 -1.37 -1.27
C ALA A 272 0.10 -0.56 -0.21
N GLY A 273 0.55 -1.22 0.86
CA GLY A 273 1.40 -0.60 1.89
C GLY A 273 2.82 -0.26 1.42
N GLY A 274 3.18 -0.60 0.19
CA GLY A 274 4.50 -0.44 -0.41
C GLY A 274 4.56 -1.05 -1.81
N LYS A 275 5.75 -1.10 -2.38
CA LYS A 275 6.04 -1.72 -3.69
C LYS A 275 5.78 -3.22 -3.62
N VAL A 276 4.91 -3.69 -4.52
CA VAL A 276 4.55 -5.12 -4.66
C VAL A 276 4.90 -5.70 -6.03
N SER A 277 5.42 -4.87 -6.94
CA SER A 277 5.85 -5.29 -8.28
C SER A 277 7.11 -4.54 -8.67
N GLU A 278 8.09 -5.27 -9.20
CA GLU A 278 9.34 -4.70 -9.74
C GLU A 278 9.17 -4.08 -11.13
N GLN A 279 8.01 -4.30 -11.76
CA GLN A 279 7.71 -3.80 -13.10
C GLN A 279 7.39 -2.29 -13.06
N PRO A 280 8.21 -1.44 -13.71
CA PRO A 280 8.15 0.02 -13.53
C PRO A 280 6.91 0.69 -14.14
N GLN A 281 6.16 0.00 -14.99
CA GLN A 281 4.93 0.52 -15.57
C GLN A 281 3.74 0.52 -14.61
N PHE A 282 3.79 -0.26 -13.52
CA PHE A 282 2.74 -0.26 -12.52
C PHE A 282 2.96 0.86 -11.50
N LEU A 283 1.88 1.52 -11.12
CA LEU A 283 1.86 2.51 -10.04
C LEU A 283 1.56 1.86 -8.69
N HIS A 284 2.14 2.39 -7.62
CA HIS A 284 1.81 2.02 -6.24
C HIS A 284 1.22 3.21 -5.50
N LEU A 285 -0.02 3.06 -5.01
CA LEU A 285 -0.71 4.07 -4.22
C LEU A 285 -0.88 3.54 -2.79
N THR A 286 -0.46 4.30 -1.80
CA THR A 286 -0.44 3.86 -0.40
C THR A 286 -1.30 4.74 0.48
N PRO A 287 -2.43 4.22 1.02
CA PRO A 287 -3.20 4.88 2.07
C PRO A 287 -2.54 4.69 3.43
N GLY A 288 -3.15 5.29 4.46
CA GLY A 288 -2.60 5.23 5.82
C GLY A 288 -1.35 6.09 5.96
N VAL A 289 -1.41 7.32 5.44
CA VAL A 289 -0.29 8.26 5.51
C VAL A 289 -0.64 9.46 6.38
N GLN A 290 0.25 9.80 7.32
CA GLN A 290 0.24 11.04 8.09
C GLN A 290 1.66 11.57 8.31
N MET A 291 1.80 12.85 8.67
CA MET A 291 3.12 13.43 8.99
C MET A 291 3.82 12.80 10.18
N GLN A 292 3.04 12.19 11.09
CA GLN A 292 3.57 11.45 12.22
C GLN A 292 3.02 10.02 12.20
N PRO A 293 3.82 9.02 12.57
CA PRO A 293 3.32 7.66 12.77
C PRO A 293 2.25 7.63 13.86
N GLY A 294 1.28 6.73 13.73
CA GLY A 294 0.19 6.60 14.68
C GLY A 294 -0.89 5.65 14.20
N GLY A 295 -2.08 5.75 14.77
CA GLY A 295 -3.24 4.99 14.34
C GLY A 295 -4.54 5.63 14.80
N ASP A 296 -5.67 4.99 14.48
CA ASP A 296 -6.97 5.33 15.04
C ASP A 296 -7.54 4.19 15.89
N SER A 297 -8.68 4.45 16.55
CA SER A 297 -9.38 3.47 17.39
C SER A 297 -10.06 2.34 16.61
N LEU A 298 -10.05 2.38 15.27
CA LEU A 298 -10.70 1.42 14.37
C LEU A 298 -9.68 0.60 13.57
N GLY A 299 -8.41 0.62 13.96
CA GLY A 299 -7.36 -0.23 13.38
C GLY A 299 -6.64 0.37 12.18
N GLN A 300 -6.88 1.65 11.84
CA GLN A 300 -6.04 2.35 10.87
C GLN A 300 -4.63 2.54 11.44
N GLN A 301 -3.62 2.29 10.62
CA GLN A 301 -2.23 2.57 10.94
C GLN A 301 -1.69 3.66 10.00
N TYR A 302 -0.84 4.53 10.53
CA TYR A 302 -0.26 5.65 9.80
C TYR A 302 1.26 5.55 9.72
N GLN A 303 1.77 5.82 8.52
CA GLN A 303 3.19 5.91 8.20
C GLN A 303 3.50 7.28 7.59
N THR A 304 4.77 7.66 7.60
CA THR A 304 5.19 8.96 7.05
C THR A 304 5.32 8.91 5.54
N PRO A 305 5.17 10.05 4.82
CA PRO A 305 5.47 10.12 3.40
C PRO A 305 6.87 9.62 3.05
N HIS A 306 7.87 9.96 3.88
CA HIS A 306 9.24 9.48 3.70
C HIS A 306 9.32 7.96 3.73
N ASP A 307 8.75 7.31 4.75
CA ASP A 307 8.79 5.85 4.88
C ASP A 307 8.09 5.15 3.69
N VAL A 308 6.89 5.63 3.34
CA VAL A 308 6.09 5.06 2.26
C VAL A 308 6.77 5.20 0.88
N ILE A 309 7.33 6.37 0.58
CA ILE A 309 7.93 6.63 -0.72
C ILE A 309 9.33 6.05 -0.81
N ILE A 310 10.21 6.28 0.17
CA ILE A 310 11.61 5.84 0.14
C ILE A 310 11.73 4.38 0.56
N ASN A 311 11.41 4.06 1.81
CA ASN A 311 11.71 2.74 2.39
C ASN A 311 10.83 1.66 1.77
N LYS A 312 9.58 2.00 1.45
CA LYS A 312 8.61 1.06 0.87
C LYS A 312 8.46 1.19 -0.63
N GLY A 313 9.12 2.13 -1.28
CA GLY A 313 9.16 2.22 -2.73
C GLY A 313 7.81 2.56 -3.41
N SER A 314 6.85 3.13 -2.69
CA SER A 314 5.54 3.51 -3.26
C SER A 314 5.62 4.78 -4.10
N ASP A 315 4.65 5.03 -4.98
CA ASP A 315 4.66 6.21 -5.85
C ASP A 315 3.86 7.36 -5.29
N ILE A 316 2.65 7.08 -4.80
CA ILE A 316 1.64 8.08 -4.44
C ILE A 316 1.20 7.83 -3.01
N ILE A 317 1.16 8.90 -2.22
CA ILE A 317 0.56 8.88 -0.88
C ILE A 317 -0.93 9.22 -0.98
N ILE A 318 -1.80 8.44 -0.32
CA ILE A 318 -3.23 8.74 -0.17
C ILE A 318 -3.46 9.27 1.25
N VAL A 319 -3.89 10.53 1.35
CA VAL A 319 -4.04 11.23 2.63
C VAL A 319 -5.47 11.73 2.80
N GLY A 320 -6.15 11.30 3.86
CA GLY A 320 -7.49 11.78 4.24
C GLY A 320 -7.45 12.69 5.46
N ARG A 321 -7.71 12.11 6.64
CA ARG A 321 -7.77 12.84 7.93
C ARG A 321 -6.59 13.78 8.19
N GLY A 322 -5.37 13.42 7.76
CA GLY A 322 -4.20 14.29 7.89
C GLY A 322 -4.34 15.67 7.22
N ILE A 323 -5.23 15.79 6.22
CA ILE A 323 -5.58 17.06 5.56
C ILE A 323 -6.95 17.53 6.02
N LEU A 324 -7.97 16.66 6.01
CA LEU A 324 -9.37 17.05 6.27
C LEU A 324 -9.63 17.58 7.68
N SER A 325 -8.87 17.11 8.68
CA SER A 325 -8.97 17.58 10.06
C SER A 325 -8.25 18.91 10.33
N SER A 326 -7.46 19.40 9.37
CA SER A 326 -6.81 20.70 9.48
C SER A 326 -7.80 21.83 9.22
N SER A 327 -7.71 22.90 10.01
CA SER A 327 -8.42 24.16 9.74
C SER A 327 -7.86 24.90 8.52
N ARG A 328 -6.63 24.58 8.10
CA ARG A 328 -5.95 25.13 6.92
C ARG A 328 -5.60 23.98 5.97
N ARG A 329 -6.61 23.52 5.22
CA ARG A 329 -6.53 22.31 4.40
C ARG A 329 -5.57 22.47 3.23
N HIS A 330 -5.58 23.62 2.53
CA HIS A 330 -4.59 23.94 1.50
C HIS A 330 -3.14 23.82 1.99
N GLU A 331 -2.82 24.37 3.17
CA GLU A 331 -1.47 24.27 3.74
C GLU A 331 -1.09 22.84 4.12
N ALA A 332 -2.02 22.10 4.73
CA ALA A 332 -1.79 20.70 5.04
C ALA A 332 -1.51 19.91 3.75
N ALA A 333 -2.32 20.09 2.70
CA ALA A 333 -2.11 19.43 1.42
C ALA A 333 -0.76 19.80 0.79
N ASP A 334 -0.36 21.07 0.83
CA ASP A 334 0.95 21.48 0.31
C ASP A 334 2.12 20.89 1.10
N MET A 335 1.98 20.73 2.42
CA MET A 335 2.98 20.02 3.22
C MET A 335 3.11 18.55 2.80
N TYR A 336 1.99 17.82 2.62
CA TYR A 336 2.04 16.43 2.16
C TYR A 336 2.59 16.31 0.74
N ARG A 337 2.21 17.23 -0.16
CA ARG A 337 2.74 17.30 -1.52
C ARG A 337 4.26 17.45 -1.51
N ARG A 338 4.79 18.41 -0.74
CA ARG A 338 6.23 18.62 -0.61
C ARG A 338 6.93 17.39 -0.03
N ALA A 339 6.42 16.84 1.08
CA ALA A 339 7.02 15.67 1.72
C ALA A 339 7.05 14.44 0.80
N GLY A 340 5.96 14.18 0.07
CA GLY A 340 5.90 13.09 -0.91
C GLY A 340 6.86 13.31 -2.08
N TRP A 341 6.94 14.53 -2.61
CA TRP A 341 7.77 14.87 -3.75
C TRP A 341 9.27 14.86 -3.41
N GLU A 342 9.65 15.46 -2.28
CA GLU A 342 11.03 15.45 -1.78
C GLU A 342 11.52 14.02 -1.53
N ALA A 343 10.67 13.17 -0.94
CA ALA A 343 10.99 11.76 -0.74
C ALA A 343 11.18 11.01 -2.08
N TYR A 344 10.36 11.33 -3.09
CA TYR A 344 10.49 10.78 -4.42
C TYR A 344 11.81 11.21 -5.10
N VAL A 345 12.13 12.50 -5.09
CA VAL A 345 13.36 13.06 -5.67
C VAL A 345 14.59 12.45 -5.01
N ALA A 346 14.58 12.33 -3.67
CA ALA A 346 15.64 11.67 -2.92
C ALA A 346 15.81 10.21 -3.34
N ARG A 347 14.71 9.47 -3.52
CA ARG A 347 14.73 8.06 -3.93
C ARG A 347 15.34 7.84 -5.32
N ILE A 348 15.05 8.71 -6.28
CA ILE A 348 15.57 8.58 -7.66
C ILE A 348 16.97 9.20 -7.82
N GLY A 349 17.56 9.72 -6.75
CA GLY A 349 18.91 10.29 -6.74
C GLY A 349 19.01 11.68 -7.36
N GLY A 350 17.95 12.49 -7.29
CA GLY A 350 17.96 13.88 -7.78
C GLY A 350 17.99 14.04 -9.30
N LYS A 351 17.65 12.99 -10.06
CA LYS A 351 17.50 13.08 -11.52
C LYS A 351 16.18 13.79 -11.84
N GLU A 352 16.24 15.07 -12.22
CA GLU A 352 15.10 15.82 -12.78
C GLU A 352 14.76 15.34 -14.20
#